data_AF-A0A820GEP3-F1
#
_entry.id   AF-A0A820GEP3-F1
#
_cell.length_a   1.000
_cell.length_b   1.000
_cell.length_c   1.000
_cell.angle_alpha   90.00
_cell.angle_beta   90.00
_cell.angle_gamma   90.00
#
_symmetry.space_group_name_H-M   'P 1'
#
loop_
_entity.id
_entity.type
_entity.pdbx_description
1 polymer ?
#
loop_
_entity_poly.entity_id
_entity_poly.type
_entity_poly.pdbx_seq_one_letter_code
_entity_poly.pdbx_strand_id
1 'polypeptide(L)'
;MDEISKMNETIYRFRFGNTKKTIQITQQQLNHFPYLFALVNHTDDFSVNKNDDDEYILEYPICYNWFMAIFQSVIEEQPSALFNELTHEANILRVLELYDYLCIDPLPLPLLKNKTLVLTNPIDIDNTNQHIEWRQANICEARNIAIQFIIGISKNAYNLNDFETRNSVFILLMNIFTHPNIFHSRFRYHTLKVVKTYCFSLFSDNQQRQLPTTQQIIQNMKIDFVRYLDNENQSLPPNFNSTFAWK
;
A
#
# COMPACT_ATOMS: atom_id res chain seq x y z
N MET A 1 -32.01 -10.55 -19.00
CA MET A 1 -31.01 -11.20 -18.11
C MET A 1 -29.65 -11.40 -18.81
N ASP A 2 -29.56 -11.28 -20.15
CA ASP A 2 -28.33 -11.61 -20.90
C ASP A 2 -27.34 -10.44 -21.15
N GLU A 3 -27.73 -9.19 -20.93
CA GLU A 3 -26.81 -8.04 -21.13
C GLU A 3 -25.88 -7.80 -19.93
N ILE A 4 -26.38 -8.07 -18.72
CA ILE A 4 -25.61 -7.91 -17.48
C ILE A 4 -24.51 -8.98 -17.37
N SER A 5 -24.75 -10.20 -17.86
CA SER A 5 -23.71 -11.25 -17.87
C SER A 5 -22.63 -10.98 -18.92
N LYS A 6 -22.99 -10.40 -20.08
CA LYS A 6 -22.02 -10.01 -21.13
C LYS A 6 -21.17 -8.81 -20.74
N MET A 7 -21.73 -7.82 -20.04
CA MET A 7 -20.94 -6.69 -19.52
C MET A 7 -19.86 -7.15 -18.54
N ASN A 8 -20.14 -8.16 -17.71
CA ASN A 8 -19.15 -8.69 -16.75
C ASN A 8 -17.97 -9.45 -17.41
N GLU A 9 -18.10 -9.88 -18.67
CA GLU A 9 -17.05 -10.60 -19.41
C GLU A 9 -16.23 -9.71 -20.35
N THR A 10 -16.55 -8.42 -20.47
CA THR A 10 -15.79 -7.54 -21.37
C THR A 10 -14.38 -7.32 -20.81
N ILE A 11 -13.37 -7.64 -21.61
CA ILE A 11 -11.95 -7.50 -21.28
C ILE A 11 -11.36 -6.33 -22.06
N TYR A 12 -10.74 -5.40 -21.34
CA TYR A 12 -10.03 -4.26 -21.90
C TYR A 12 -8.52 -4.48 -21.79
N ARG A 13 -7.77 -4.09 -22.82
CA ARG A 13 -6.31 -4.20 -22.86
C ARG A 13 -5.68 -2.83 -22.67
N PHE A 14 -4.82 -2.71 -21.66
CA PHE A 14 -4.09 -1.47 -21.37
C PHE A 14 -2.60 -1.72 -21.53
N ARG A 15 -1.94 -0.87 -22.31
CA ARG A 15 -0.50 -0.95 -22.56
C ARG A 15 0.23 0.22 -21.93
N PHE A 16 1.25 -0.08 -21.14
CA PHE A 16 2.07 0.95 -20.50
C PHE A 16 3.08 1.50 -21.51
N GLY A 17 2.96 2.78 -21.86
CA GLY A 17 3.76 3.41 -22.91
C GLY A 17 5.27 3.26 -22.70
N ASN A 18 5.72 3.29 -21.45
CA ASN A 18 7.14 3.23 -21.10
C ASN A 18 7.76 1.83 -21.15
N THR A 19 7.00 0.78 -20.84
CA THR A 19 7.53 -0.59 -20.72
C THR A 19 7.03 -1.52 -21.82
N LYS A 20 6.00 -1.11 -22.57
CA LYS A 20 5.25 -1.92 -23.52
C LYS A 20 4.62 -3.18 -22.91
N LYS A 21 4.62 -3.32 -21.59
CA LYS A 21 3.85 -4.36 -20.91
C LYS A 21 2.36 -4.07 -21.09
N THR A 22 1.57 -5.12 -21.09
CA THR A 22 0.11 -5.03 -21.23
C THR A 22 -0.54 -5.71 -20.04
N ILE A 23 -1.67 -5.16 -19.60
CA ILE A 23 -2.58 -5.80 -18.64
C ILE A 23 -3.96 -5.95 -19.27
N GLN A 24 -4.64 -7.02 -18.91
CA GLN A 24 -6.04 -7.25 -19.21
C GLN A 24 -6.87 -6.94 -17.95
N ILE A 25 -7.88 -6.09 -18.09
CA ILE A 25 -8.74 -5.66 -16.99
C ILE A 25 -10.19 -5.95 -17.40
N THR A 26 -10.93 -6.65 -16.55
CA THR A 26 -12.37 -6.90 -16.79
C THR A 26 -13.20 -5.66 -16.47
N GLN A 27 -14.43 -5.55 -17.00
CA GLN A 27 -15.34 -4.47 -16.65
C GLN A 27 -15.54 -4.32 -15.13
N GLN A 28 -15.64 -5.44 -14.41
CA GLN A 28 -15.78 -5.42 -12.94
C GLN A 28 -14.57 -4.76 -12.28
N GLN A 29 -13.35 -5.13 -12.69
CA GLN A 29 -12.13 -4.54 -12.16
C GLN A 29 -12.00 -3.07 -12.55
N LEU A 30 -12.41 -2.72 -13.77
CA LEU A 30 -12.38 -1.36 -14.31
C LEU A 30 -13.18 -0.37 -13.46
N ASN A 31 -14.32 -0.81 -12.90
CA ASN A 31 -15.18 0.02 -12.05
C ASN A 31 -14.47 0.52 -10.78
N HIS A 32 -13.38 -0.11 -10.35
CA HIS A 32 -12.58 0.33 -9.21
C HIS A 32 -11.53 1.39 -9.56
N PHE A 33 -11.35 1.71 -10.85
CA PHE A 33 -10.37 2.68 -11.35
C PHE A 33 -11.07 3.75 -12.18
N PRO A 34 -11.63 4.81 -11.54
CA PRO A 34 -12.43 5.81 -12.24
C PRO A 34 -11.71 6.48 -13.41
N TYR A 35 -10.39 6.70 -13.30
CA TYR A 35 -9.59 7.19 -14.43
C TYR A 35 -9.61 6.23 -15.63
N LEU A 36 -9.39 4.93 -15.40
CA LEU A 36 -9.40 3.93 -16.48
C LEU A 36 -10.80 3.75 -17.05
N PHE A 37 -11.81 3.76 -16.17
CA PHE A 37 -13.21 3.71 -16.58
C PHE A 37 -13.58 4.90 -17.48
N ALA A 38 -13.15 6.11 -17.13
CA ALA A 38 -13.36 7.30 -17.94
C ALA A 38 -12.63 7.19 -19.29
N LEU A 39 -11.39 6.68 -19.30
CA LEU A 39 -10.59 6.48 -20.50
C LEU A 39 -11.25 5.51 -21.51
N VAL A 40 -11.96 4.50 -21.01
CA VAL A 40 -12.71 3.54 -21.85
C VAL A 40 -14.03 4.11 -22.34
N ASN A 41 -14.78 4.82 -21.49
CA ASN A 41 -16.17 5.21 -21.77
C ASN A 41 -16.32 6.62 -22.39
N HIS A 42 -15.32 7.47 -22.26
CA HIS A 42 -15.33 8.86 -22.75
C HIS A 42 -14.27 9.04 -23.84
N THR A 43 -14.36 8.24 -24.90
CA THR A 43 -13.36 8.23 -25.98
C THR A 43 -13.24 9.55 -26.73
N ASP A 44 -14.25 10.41 -26.64
CA ASP A 44 -14.29 11.72 -27.30
C ASP A 44 -13.64 12.83 -26.44
N ASP A 45 -13.58 12.65 -25.11
CA ASP A 45 -13.05 13.63 -24.16
C ASP A 45 -11.56 13.43 -23.88
N PHE A 46 -11.10 12.18 -23.96
CA PHE A 46 -9.69 11.84 -23.95
C PHE A 46 -9.27 11.68 -25.41
N SER A 47 -8.15 12.28 -25.83
CA SER A 47 -7.54 11.90 -27.11
C SER A 47 -7.03 10.46 -26.97
N VAL A 48 -7.93 9.49 -27.15
CA VAL A 48 -7.70 8.08 -26.85
C VAL A 48 -6.69 7.54 -27.86
N ASN A 49 -5.45 7.40 -27.41
CA ASN A 49 -4.40 6.70 -28.12
C ASN A 49 -4.63 5.20 -27.93
N LYS A 50 -5.61 4.62 -28.65
CA LYS A 50 -5.58 3.18 -28.94
C LYS A 50 -4.47 2.95 -29.96
N ASN A 51 -3.65 1.93 -29.73
CA ASN A 51 -2.70 1.51 -30.76
C ASN A 51 -3.38 0.62 -31.82
N ASP A 52 -2.61 0.21 -32.82
CA ASP A 52 -3.07 -0.68 -33.90
C ASP A 52 -3.55 -2.05 -33.39
N ASP A 53 -3.21 -2.43 -32.15
CA ASP A 53 -3.60 -3.67 -31.48
C ASP A 53 -4.89 -3.52 -30.62
N ASP A 54 -5.60 -2.39 -30.73
CA ASP A 54 -6.78 -2.02 -29.92
C ASP A 54 -6.48 -1.91 -28.40
N GLU A 55 -5.23 -1.64 -28.04
CA GLU A 55 -4.81 -1.45 -26.64
C GLU A 55 -4.86 0.03 -26.27
N TYR A 56 -5.50 0.35 -25.15
CA TYR A 56 -5.48 1.69 -24.56
C TYR A 56 -4.08 2.01 -24.03
N ILE A 57 -3.44 3.05 -24.54
CA ILE A 57 -2.10 3.44 -24.10
C ILE A 57 -2.19 4.23 -22.79
N LEU A 58 -1.54 3.71 -21.76
CA LEU A 58 -1.30 4.39 -20.48
C LEU A 58 0.04 5.12 -20.56
N GLU A 59 -0.02 6.44 -20.68
CA GLU A 59 1.17 7.30 -20.73
C GLU A 59 1.73 7.60 -19.32
N TYR A 60 2.95 8.15 -19.28
CA TYR A 60 3.58 8.61 -18.05
C TYR A 60 2.67 9.63 -17.35
N PRO A 61 2.34 9.48 -16.05
CA PRO A 61 3.17 8.95 -14.95
C PRO A 61 2.92 7.47 -14.55
N ILE A 62 2.08 6.72 -15.27
CA ILE A 62 1.66 5.38 -14.83
C ILE A 62 2.78 4.34 -15.08
N CYS A 63 3.56 4.03 -14.04
CA CYS A 63 4.57 2.98 -14.08
C CYS A 63 3.96 1.59 -13.83
N TYR A 64 4.29 0.60 -14.65
CA TYR A 64 3.76 -0.77 -14.53
C TYR A 64 3.87 -1.35 -13.12
N ASN A 65 5.06 -1.34 -12.51
CA ASN A 65 5.26 -1.97 -11.20
C ASN A 65 4.43 -1.28 -10.09
N TRP A 66 4.27 0.04 -10.18
CA TRP A 66 3.48 0.81 -9.22
C TRP A 66 1.99 0.58 -9.43
N PHE A 67 1.57 0.57 -10.69
CA PHE A 67 0.20 0.23 -11.05
C PHE A 67 -0.17 -1.17 -10.58
N MET A 68 0.70 -2.18 -10.76
CA MET A 68 0.40 -3.54 -10.30
C MET A 68 0.22 -3.63 -8.78
N ALA A 69 1.05 -2.94 -8.00
CA ALA A 69 0.89 -2.90 -6.55
C ALA A 69 -0.43 -2.23 -6.12
N ILE A 70 -0.81 -1.13 -6.79
CA ILE A 70 -2.10 -0.47 -6.59
C ILE A 70 -3.24 -1.40 -7.01
N PHE A 71 -3.10 -2.05 -8.16
CA PHE A 71 -4.10 -2.94 -8.74
C PHE A 71 -4.42 -4.09 -7.80
N GLN A 72 -3.40 -4.79 -7.31
CA GLN A 72 -3.55 -5.85 -6.32
C GLN A 72 -4.18 -5.33 -5.03
N SER A 73 -3.72 -4.18 -4.52
CA SER A 73 -4.28 -3.60 -3.31
C SER A 73 -5.76 -3.26 -3.40
N VAL A 74 -6.23 -2.84 -4.57
CA VAL A 74 -7.63 -2.45 -4.78
C VAL A 74 -8.49 -3.67 -5.08
N ILE A 75 -8.05 -4.55 -5.99
CA ILE A 75 -8.84 -5.70 -6.44
C ILE A 75 -8.89 -6.81 -5.40
N GLU A 76 -7.79 -7.07 -4.68
CA GLU A 76 -7.76 -8.09 -3.62
C GLU A 76 -8.23 -7.54 -2.27
N GLU A 77 -8.63 -6.26 -2.21
CA GLU A 77 -9.01 -5.55 -0.98
C GLU A 77 -7.94 -5.66 0.12
N GLN A 78 -6.66 -5.72 -0.28
CA GLN A 78 -5.51 -5.83 0.61
C GLN A 78 -4.63 -4.58 0.54
N PRO A 79 -4.95 -3.50 1.29
CA PRO A 79 -4.10 -2.31 1.41
C PRO A 79 -2.63 -2.62 1.67
N SER A 80 -2.34 -3.70 2.42
CA SER A 80 -0.98 -4.20 2.69
C SER A 80 -0.11 -4.39 1.45
N ALA A 81 -0.69 -4.74 0.31
CA ALA A 81 0.05 -4.93 -0.94
C ALA A 81 0.78 -3.65 -1.39
N LEU A 82 0.22 -2.45 -1.14
CA LEU A 82 0.86 -1.18 -1.53
C LEU A 82 2.24 -0.96 -0.91
N PHE A 83 2.48 -1.47 0.30
CA PHE A 83 3.73 -1.24 1.04
C PHE A 83 4.61 -2.49 1.12
N ASN A 84 4.03 -3.67 0.89
CA ASN A 84 4.73 -4.95 1.01
C ASN A 84 5.39 -5.38 -0.31
N GLU A 85 4.70 -5.15 -1.43
CA GLU A 85 5.15 -5.53 -2.77
C GLU A 85 6.18 -4.55 -3.35
N LEU A 86 6.26 -3.34 -2.79
CA LEU A 86 7.26 -2.36 -3.18
C LEU A 86 8.62 -2.70 -2.58
N THR A 87 9.67 -2.61 -3.41
CA THR A 87 11.05 -2.70 -2.93
C THR A 87 11.40 -1.48 -2.08
N HIS A 88 12.39 -1.60 -1.19
CA HIS A 88 12.87 -0.44 -0.42
C HIS A 88 13.26 0.77 -1.29
N GLU A 89 13.74 0.51 -2.50
CA GLU A 89 14.15 1.56 -3.43
C GLU A 89 12.97 2.25 -4.10
N ALA A 90 11.79 1.62 -4.10
CA ALA A 90 10.58 2.19 -4.67
C ALA A 90 10.24 3.53 -4.01
N ASN A 91 9.78 4.45 -4.85
CA ASN A 91 9.33 5.76 -4.43
C ASN A 91 7.84 5.70 -4.05
N ILE A 92 7.57 5.32 -2.80
CA ILE A 92 6.19 5.25 -2.27
C ILE A 92 5.41 6.55 -2.47
N LEU A 93 6.08 7.72 -2.43
CA LEU A 93 5.40 9.01 -2.64
C LEU A 93 4.80 9.10 -4.04
N ARG A 94 5.55 8.66 -5.06
CA ARG A 94 5.03 8.60 -6.45
C ARG A 94 3.96 7.53 -6.63
N VAL A 95 3.98 6.46 -5.84
CA VAL A 95 2.89 5.47 -5.84
C VAL A 95 1.61 6.09 -5.27
N LEU A 96 1.71 6.87 -4.21
CA LEU A 96 0.57 7.60 -3.63
C LEU A 96 0.04 8.69 -4.57
N GLU A 97 0.94 9.42 -5.26
CA GLU A 97 0.55 10.36 -6.33
C GLU A 97 -0.20 9.64 -7.46
N LEU A 98 0.28 8.45 -7.87
CA LEU A 98 -0.39 7.64 -8.88
C LEU A 98 -1.75 7.13 -8.38
N TYR A 99 -1.85 6.77 -7.10
CA TYR A 99 -3.11 6.34 -6.48
C TYR A 99 -4.17 7.45 -6.57
N ASP A 100 -3.78 8.69 -6.28
CA ASP A 100 -4.66 9.86 -6.41
C ASP A 100 -4.98 10.20 -7.86
N TYR A 101 -3.99 10.09 -8.76
CA TYR A 101 -4.17 10.29 -10.21
C TYR A 101 -5.19 9.30 -10.80
N LEU A 102 -5.19 8.05 -10.34
CA LEU A 102 -6.15 7.04 -10.76
C LEU A 102 -7.57 7.28 -10.21
N CYS A 103 -7.75 8.32 -9.39
CA CYS A 103 -8.99 8.71 -8.74
C CYS A 103 -9.61 7.57 -7.91
N ILE A 104 -8.78 6.73 -7.30
CA ILE A 104 -9.26 5.64 -6.45
C ILE A 104 -9.81 6.25 -5.18
N ASP A 105 -11.05 5.90 -4.83
CA ASP A 105 -11.71 6.39 -3.60
C ASP A 105 -10.77 6.20 -2.39
N PRO A 106 -10.70 7.19 -1.49
CA PRO A 106 -9.86 7.05 -0.32
C PRO A 106 -10.29 5.81 0.46
N LEU A 107 -9.34 4.90 0.73
CA LEU A 107 -9.58 3.83 1.68
C LEU A 107 -10.17 4.44 2.97
N PRO A 108 -11.20 3.81 3.57
CA PRO A 108 -11.86 4.37 4.75
C PRO A 108 -10.79 4.66 5.80
N LEU A 109 -10.65 5.93 6.15
CA LEU A 109 -9.63 6.36 7.09
C LEU A 109 -9.96 5.74 8.46
N PRO A 110 -9.02 5.06 9.11
CA PRO A 110 -9.26 4.64 10.48
C PRO A 110 -9.44 5.92 11.31
N LEU A 111 -10.61 6.02 11.96
CA LEU A 111 -10.83 7.04 12.96
C LEU A 111 -9.72 6.91 14.00
N LEU A 112 -9.15 8.02 14.48
CA LEU A 112 -8.15 7.99 15.56
C LEU A 112 -8.67 7.29 16.83
N LYS A 113 -9.99 7.14 16.97
CA LYS A 113 -10.65 6.30 18.00
C LYS A 113 -10.30 4.81 17.88
N ASN A 114 -9.92 4.33 16.69
CA ASN A 114 -9.46 2.96 16.42
C ASN A 114 -7.98 2.75 16.77
N LYS A 115 -7.32 3.71 17.44
CA LYS A 115 -5.93 3.59 17.91
C LYS A 115 -5.66 2.28 18.65
N THR A 116 -6.62 1.79 19.43
CA THR A 116 -6.53 0.52 20.15
C THR A 116 -6.29 -0.67 19.24
N LEU A 117 -6.81 -0.68 18.01
CA LEU A 117 -6.65 -1.79 17.06
C LEU A 117 -5.22 -1.88 16.50
N VAL A 118 -4.53 -0.76 16.32
CA VAL A 118 -3.11 -0.74 15.92
C VAL A 118 -2.20 -1.06 17.12
N LEU A 119 -2.65 -0.72 18.34
CA LEU A 119 -1.86 -0.84 19.57
C LEU A 119 -1.92 -2.24 20.22
N THR A 120 -2.91 -3.08 19.90
CA THR A 120 -3.03 -4.42 20.48
C THR A 120 -2.18 -5.43 19.72
N ASN A 121 -1.13 -5.95 20.37
CA ASN A 121 -0.42 -7.15 19.91
C ASN A 121 -1.41 -8.32 19.72
N PRO A 122 -1.17 -9.23 18.75
CA PRO A 122 -1.89 -10.50 18.71
C PRO A 122 -1.50 -11.31 19.95
N ILE A 123 -2.42 -11.49 20.90
CA ILE A 123 -2.27 -12.46 21.99
C ILE A 123 -2.98 -13.74 21.54
N ASP A 124 -2.33 -14.89 21.71
CA ASP A 124 -2.90 -16.23 21.54
C ASP A 124 -4.24 -16.31 22.30
N ILE A 125 -5.35 -16.44 21.57
CA ILE A 125 -6.70 -16.40 22.13
C ILE A 125 -7.08 -17.80 22.61
N ASP A 126 -6.64 -18.13 23.83
CA ASP A 126 -7.32 -19.12 24.67
C ASP A 126 -7.92 -18.40 25.89
N ASN A 127 -9.26 -18.39 25.96
CA ASN A 127 -10.15 -17.79 26.98
C ASN A 127 -10.46 -16.29 26.77
N THR A 128 -11.71 -15.85 26.49
CA THR A 128 -12.84 -15.88 27.43
C THR A 128 -14.05 -15.19 26.78
N ASN A 129 -15.26 -15.65 27.07
CA ASN A 129 -16.55 -15.24 26.48
C ASN A 129 -17.03 -13.79 26.77
N GLN A 130 -16.22 -12.75 26.53
CA GLN A 130 -16.59 -11.32 26.58
C GLN A 130 -16.34 -10.57 25.24
N HIS A 131 -16.09 -11.29 24.15
CA HIS A 131 -15.32 -10.83 22.98
C HIS A 131 -16.05 -10.06 21.85
N ILE A 132 -17.20 -9.43 22.04
CA ILE A 132 -17.87 -8.72 20.93
C ILE A 132 -17.51 -7.23 20.80
N GLU A 133 -17.13 -6.53 21.87
CA GLU A 133 -16.87 -5.06 21.78
C GLU A 133 -15.41 -4.66 21.48
N TRP A 134 -14.43 -5.54 21.68
CA TRP A 134 -13.01 -5.21 21.50
C TRP A 134 -12.23 -6.36 20.88
N ARG A 135 -12.62 -6.79 19.67
CA ARG A 135 -11.82 -7.76 18.92
C ARG A 135 -10.46 -7.12 18.58
N GLN A 136 -9.37 -7.73 19.04
CA GLN A 136 -8.02 -7.36 18.65
C GLN A 136 -7.87 -7.60 17.14
N ALA A 137 -7.25 -6.64 16.45
CA ALA A 137 -6.95 -6.80 15.03
C ALA A 137 -5.92 -7.93 14.85
N ASN A 138 -6.15 -8.82 13.88
CA ASN A 138 -5.13 -9.77 13.47
C ASN A 138 -3.98 -9.03 12.72
N ILE A 139 -2.86 -9.72 12.47
CA ILE A 139 -1.67 -9.10 11.83
C ILE A 139 -2.01 -8.45 10.47
N CYS A 140 -2.88 -9.06 9.67
CA CYS A 140 -3.29 -8.52 8.38
C CYS A 140 -4.15 -7.26 8.55
N GLU A 141 -5.12 -7.29 9.46
CA GLU A 141 -5.96 -6.15 9.80
C GLU A 141 -5.13 -4.97 10.34
N ALA A 142 -4.19 -5.23 11.24
CA ALA A 142 -3.28 -4.20 11.78
C ALA A 142 -2.43 -3.55 10.69
N ARG A 143 -1.91 -4.33 9.73
CA ARG A 143 -1.16 -3.83 8.56
C ARG A 143 -2.03 -2.99 7.63
N ASN A 144 -3.24 -3.45 7.34
CA ASN A 144 -4.17 -2.72 6.49
C ASN A 144 -4.58 -1.39 7.12
N ILE A 145 -4.94 -1.38 8.41
CA ILE A 145 -5.26 -0.16 9.16
C ILE A 145 -4.07 0.79 9.19
N ALA A 146 -2.85 0.28 9.42
CA ALA A 146 -1.67 1.11 9.42
C ALA A 146 -1.41 1.78 8.07
N ILE A 147 -1.66 1.10 6.94
CA ILE A 147 -1.52 1.74 5.61
C ILE A 147 -2.56 2.80 5.37
N GLN A 148 -3.82 2.53 5.72
CA GLN A 148 -4.87 3.53 5.61
C GLN A 148 -4.51 4.78 6.45
N PHE A 149 -3.94 4.57 7.64
CA PHE A 149 -3.40 5.64 8.47
C PHE A 149 -2.25 6.40 7.78
N ILE A 150 -1.28 5.71 7.17
CA ILE A 150 -0.17 6.35 6.43
C ILE A 150 -0.66 7.12 5.21
N ILE A 151 -1.63 6.60 4.46
CA ILE A 151 -2.29 7.31 3.35
C ILE A 151 -3.06 8.52 3.88
N GLY A 152 -3.72 8.40 5.03
CA GLY A 152 -4.36 9.52 5.71
C GLY A 152 -3.40 10.66 6.05
N ILE A 153 -2.17 10.33 6.47
CA ILE A 153 -1.12 11.32 6.68
C ILE A 153 -0.77 12.04 5.38
N SER A 154 -0.53 11.32 4.28
CA SER A 154 -0.17 11.95 2.99
C SER A 154 -1.28 12.82 2.41
N LYS A 155 -2.53 12.48 2.68
CA LYS A 155 -3.70 13.25 2.26
C LYS A 155 -4.05 14.41 3.20
N ASN A 156 -3.22 14.71 4.19
CA ASN A 156 -3.49 15.72 5.23
C ASN A 156 -4.85 15.53 5.93
N ALA A 157 -5.29 14.28 6.10
CA ALA A 157 -6.61 13.97 6.66
C ALA A 157 -6.71 14.19 8.18
N TYR A 158 -5.57 14.44 8.84
CA TYR A 158 -5.48 14.67 10.27
C TYR A 158 -5.11 16.13 10.56
N ASN A 159 -5.82 16.78 11.49
CA ASN A 159 -5.47 18.13 11.94
C ASN A 159 -4.23 18.09 12.85
N LEU A 160 -3.04 18.09 12.25
CA LEU A 160 -1.77 18.01 12.98
C LEU A 160 -1.38 19.30 13.72
N ASN A 161 -2.15 20.38 13.53
CA ASN A 161 -2.01 21.59 14.34
C ASN A 161 -2.63 21.42 15.74
N ASP A 162 -3.59 20.51 15.87
CA ASP A 162 -4.13 20.10 17.17
C ASP A 162 -3.12 19.21 17.91
N PHE A 163 -2.85 19.55 19.17
CA PHE A 163 -1.84 18.86 19.96
C PHE A 163 -2.21 17.41 20.24
N GLU A 164 -3.47 17.13 20.58
CA GLU A 164 -3.94 15.78 20.91
C GLU A 164 -3.90 14.85 19.69
N THR A 165 -4.35 15.36 18.55
CA THR A 165 -4.30 14.68 17.25
C THR A 165 -2.87 14.37 16.86
N ARG A 166 -1.98 15.38 16.90
CA ARG A 166 -0.56 15.20 16.59
C ARG A 166 0.12 14.20 17.52
N ASN A 167 -0.16 14.24 18.82
CA ASN A 167 0.39 13.28 19.77
C ASN A 167 -0.11 11.85 19.51
N SER A 168 -1.39 11.70 19.15
CA SER A 168 -1.97 10.40 18.78
C SER A 168 -1.31 9.83 17.51
N VAL A 169 -1.12 10.67 16.49
CA VAL A 169 -0.39 10.32 15.26
C VAL A 169 1.03 9.89 15.57
N PHE A 170 1.75 10.63 16.43
CA PHE A 170 3.09 10.28 16.87
C PHE A 170 3.14 8.90 17.55
N ILE A 171 2.22 8.61 18.47
CA ILE A 171 2.15 7.32 19.17
C ILE A 171 1.94 6.16 18.20
N LEU A 172 1.03 6.32 17.22
CA LEU A 172 0.77 5.30 16.19
C LEU A 172 2.00 5.05 15.31
N LEU A 173 2.70 6.12 14.92
CA LEU A 173 3.96 5.99 14.18
C LEU A 173 5.01 5.24 15.00
N MET A 174 5.17 5.58 16.27
CA MET A 174 6.10 4.88 17.15
C MET A 174 5.73 3.39 17.27
N ASN A 175 4.45 3.05 17.37
CA ASN A 175 4.03 1.65 17.40
C ASN A 175 4.43 0.92 16.11
N ILE A 176 4.12 1.48 14.93
CA ILE A 176 4.53 0.91 13.63
C ILE A 176 6.02 0.64 13.60
N PHE A 177 6.81 1.60 14.10
CA PHE A 177 8.25 1.57 14.05
C PHE A 177 8.89 0.57 15.04
N THR A 178 8.30 0.37 16.22
CA THR A 178 8.85 -0.48 17.29
C THR A 178 8.35 -1.93 17.29
N HIS A 179 7.38 -2.31 16.45
CA HIS A 179 6.84 -3.68 16.40
C HIS A 179 7.23 -4.41 15.09
N PRO A 180 8.48 -4.89 14.96
CA PRO A 180 8.99 -5.53 13.74
C PRO A 180 8.25 -6.83 13.36
N ASN A 181 7.68 -7.52 14.35
CA ASN A 181 6.93 -8.77 14.13
C ASN A 181 5.60 -8.52 13.42
N ILE A 182 5.03 -7.33 13.59
CA ILE A 182 3.79 -6.91 12.92
C ILE A 182 4.14 -6.15 11.64
N PHE A 183 5.03 -5.16 11.71
CA PHE A 183 5.39 -4.31 10.58
C PHE A 183 6.82 -4.60 10.13
N HIS A 184 6.97 -5.30 9.00
CA HIS A 184 8.29 -5.65 8.48
C HIS A 184 9.10 -4.41 8.05
N SER A 185 10.37 -4.62 7.76
CA SER A 185 11.33 -3.56 7.44
C SER A 185 10.88 -2.67 6.27
N ARG A 186 10.38 -3.24 5.16
CA ARG A 186 9.89 -2.48 3.99
C ARG A 186 8.75 -1.54 4.37
N PHE A 187 7.73 -2.04 5.07
CA PHE A 187 6.61 -1.25 5.55
C PHE A 187 7.07 -0.04 6.36
N ARG A 188 7.93 -0.29 7.36
CA ARG A 188 8.46 0.77 8.25
C ARG A 188 9.32 1.76 7.47
N TYR A 189 10.11 1.30 6.51
CA TYR A 189 10.89 2.18 5.64
C TYR A 189 10.01 3.12 4.79
N HIS A 190 8.97 2.59 4.16
CA HIS A 190 8.04 3.40 3.38
C HIS A 190 7.22 4.36 4.26
N THR A 191 6.78 3.89 5.43
CA THR A 191 6.14 4.74 6.45
C THR A 191 7.03 5.93 6.80
N LEU A 192 8.32 5.69 7.02
CA LEU A 192 9.26 6.76 7.33
C LEU A 192 9.40 7.79 6.22
N LYS A 193 9.42 7.37 4.95
CA LYS A 193 9.45 8.30 3.79
C LYS A 193 8.24 9.22 3.79
N VAL A 194 7.05 8.68 4.03
CA VAL A 194 5.80 9.46 4.12
C VAL A 194 5.88 10.45 5.28
N VAL A 195 6.25 9.98 6.48
CA VAL A 195 6.37 10.83 7.68
C VAL A 195 7.32 12.00 7.48
N LYS A 196 8.52 11.73 6.95
CA LYS A 196 9.53 12.77 6.66
C LYS A 196 9.00 13.86 5.73
N THR A 197 8.15 13.49 4.79
CA THR A 197 7.63 14.39 3.76
C THR A 197 6.47 15.22 4.30
N TYR A 198 5.53 14.61 5.02
CA TYR A 198 4.23 15.23 5.30
C TYR A 198 4.05 15.74 6.72
N CYS A 199 4.69 15.15 7.74
CA CYS A 199 4.37 15.48 9.14
C CYS A 199 5.57 15.60 10.09
N PHE A 200 6.79 15.27 9.66
CA PHE A 200 7.95 15.24 10.55
C PHE A 200 8.26 16.60 11.19
N SER A 201 8.21 17.68 10.41
CA SER A 201 8.48 19.05 10.88
C SER A 201 7.45 19.57 11.88
N LEU A 202 6.27 18.94 11.96
CA LEU A 202 5.19 19.34 12.86
C LEU A 202 5.36 18.77 14.27
N PHE A 203 6.21 17.75 14.45
CA PHE A 203 6.49 17.16 15.75
C PHE A 203 7.42 18.04 16.59
N SER A 204 7.34 17.92 17.92
CA SER A 204 8.27 18.59 18.83
C SER A 204 9.70 18.07 18.69
N ASP A 205 10.71 18.85 19.09
CA ASP A 205 12.13 18.43 19.04
C ASP A 205 12.39 17.07 19.70
N ASN A 206 11.73 16.78 20.82
CA ASN A 206 11.86 15.50 21.50
C ASN A 206 11.32 14.34 20.63
N GLN A 207 10.12 14.50 20.08
CA GLN A 207 9.51 13.53 19.17
C GLN A 207 10.34 13.35 17.89
N GLN A 208 10.87 14.46 17.35
CA GLN A 208 11.76 14.46 16.20
C GLN A 208 13.10 13.80 16.48
N ARG A 209 13.57 13.67 17.73
CA ARG A 209 14.80 12.91 18.07
C ARG A 209 14.53 11.41 18.21
N GLN A 210 13.34 11.03 18.70
CA GLN A 210 12.95 9.63 18.85
C GLN A 210 12.77 8.94 17.50
N LEU A 211 12.18 9.62 16.51
CA LEU A 211 11.99 9.10 15.17
C LEU A 211 13.33 8.69 14.49
N PRO A 212 14.39 9.52 14.41
CA PRO A 212 15.74 9.21 13.95
C PRO A 212 16.38 8.00 14.61
N THR A 213 16.23 7.84 15.92
CA THR A 213 16.70 6.64 16.62
C THR A 213 16.04 5.39 16.04
N THR A 214 14.74 5.47 15.72
CA THR A 214 14.10 4.36 15.02
C THR A 214 14.50 4.25 13.54
N GLN A 215 14.90 5.34 12.89
CA GLN A 215 15.50 5.28 11.55
C GLN A 215 16.80 4.49 11.55
N GLN A 216 17.66 4.69 12.55
CA GLN A 216 18.88 3.90 12.70
C GLN A 216 18.57 2.42 12.89
N ILE A 217 17.55 2.09 13.68
CA ILE A 217 17.06 0.72 13.85
C ILE A 217 16.59 0.14 12.50
N ILE A 218 15.80 0.88 11.72
CA ILE A 218 15.32 0.45 10.39
C ILE A 218 16.47 0.33 9.38
N GLN A 219 17.45 1.23 9.42
CA GLN A 219 18.61 1.22 8.53
C GLN A 219 19.55 0.06 8.85
N ASN A 220 19.77 -0.26 10.12
CA ASN A 220 20.54 -1.43 10.54
C ASN A 220 19.85 -2.72 10.08
N MET A 221 18.51 -2.78 10.14
CA MET A 221 17.74 -3.90 9.59
C MET A 221 17.83 -4.01 8.06
N LYS A 222 18.08 -2.90 7.33
CA LYS A 222 18.35 -2.93 5.88
C LYS A 222 19.68 -3.64 5.60
N ILE A 223 20.69 -3.44 6.45
CA ILE A 223 22.02 -4.07 6.33
C ILE A 223 21.91 -5.57 6.61
N ASP A 224 21.14 -5.96 7.64
CA ASP A 224 20.94 -7.37 7.97
C ASP A 224 20.17 -8.15 6.89
N PHE A 225 19.26 -7.50 6.16
CA PHE A 225 18.55 -8.11 5.03
C PHE A 225 19.41 -8.22 3.77
N VAL A 226 20.28 -7.24 3.49
CA VAL A 226 21.28 -7.37 2.41
C VAL A 226 22.20 -8.56 2.70
N ARG A 227 22.66 -8.69 3.95
CA ARG A 227 23.43 -9.87 4.39
C ARG A 227 22.65 -11.19 4.30
N TYR A 228 21.35 -11.17 4.59
CA TYR A 228 20.49 -12.34 4.49
C TYR A 228 20.29 -12.79 3.02
N LEU A 229 20.02 -11.85 2.12
CA LEU A 229 19.94 -12.11 0.67
C LEU A 229 21.29 -12.54 0.06
N ASP A 230 22.40 -11.96 0.54
CA ASP A 230 23.75 -12.37 0.12
C ASP A 230 24.08 -13.80 0.59
N ASN A 231 23.53 -14.23 1.72
CA ASN A 231 23.68 -15.60 2.24
C ASN A 231 22.74 -16.61 1.56
N GLU A 232 21.54 -16.21 1.12
CA GLU A 232 20.64 -17.10 0.34
C GLU A 232 21.13 -17.37 -1.09
N ASN A 233 22.06 -16.55 -1.61
CA ASN A 233 22.80 -16.86 -2.84
C ASN A 233 23.89 -17.94 -2.66
N GLN A 234 24.08 -18.46 -1.44
CA GLN A 234 24.85 -19.68 -1.19
C GLN A 234 23.88 -20.84 -0.88
N SER A 235 23.43 -21.50 -1.95
CA SER A 235 22.80 -22.84 -1.97
C SER A 235 21.77 -23.14 -0.87
N LEU A 236 20.49 -22.89 -1.18
CA LEU A 236 19.37 -23.47 -0.43
C LEU A 236 19.37 -25.01 -0.54
N PRO A 237 19.03 -25.74 0.55
CA PRO A 237 18.96 -27.20 0.53
C PRO A 237 17.84 -27.70 -0.40
N PRO A 238 18.03 -28.86 -1.07
CA PRO A 238 17.08 -29.39 -2.02
C PRO A 238 15.92 -30.02 -1.24
N ASN A 239 14.85 -29.25 -0.96
CA ASN A 239 13.49 -29.75 -0.70
C ASN A 239 12.53 -28.61 -0.30
N PHE A 240 12.46 -27.55 -1.09
CA PHE A 240 11.28 -26.68 -1.13
C PHE A 240 10.72 -26.74 -2.54
N ASN A 241 9.62 -27.47 -2.72
CA ASN A 241 8.88 -27.53 -3.97
C ASN A 241 8.27 -26.15 -4.26
N SER A 242 8.97 -25.37 -5.08
CA SER A 242 8.47 -24.14 -5.71
C SER A 242 7.79 -24.49 -7.04
N THR A 243 6.50 -24.80 -7.00
CA THR A 243 5.64 -24.46 -8.14
C THR A 243 5.45 -22.95 -8.12
N PHE A 244 6.33 -22.22 -8.82
CA PHE A 244 6.09 -20.96 -9.52
C PHE A 244 7.44 -20.49 -10.06
N ALA A 245 7.84 -21.05 -11.20
CA ALA A 245 8.95 -20.56 -12.00
C ALA A 245 8.40 -19.61 -13.07
N TRP A 246 8.84 -18.36 -13.06
CA TRP A 246 8.69 -17.46 -14.20
C TRP A 246 9.67 -17.90 -15.30
N LYS A 247 9.13 -18.19 -16.48
CA LYS A 247 9.78 -18.16 -17.79
C LYS A 247 8.82 -17.53 -18.78
#